data_AF-A0AAJ0I364-F1
#
_entry.id   AF-A0AAJ0I364-F1
#
_cell.length_a   1.000
_cell.length_b   1.000
_cell.length_c   1.000
_cell.angle_alpha   90.00
_cell.angle_beta   90.00
_cell.angle_gamma   90.00
#
_symmetry.space_group_name_H-M   'P 1'
#
loop_
_entity.id
_entity.type
_entity.pdbx_description
1 polymer ?
#
loop_
_entity_poly.entity_id
_entity_poly.type
_entity_poly.pdbx_seq_one_letter_code
_entity_poly.pdbx_strand_id
1 'polypeptide(L)'
;MIGNALGVRHWRCEPSEAIHPPPALTIRQAAARSAVQRATTGIFGSPSIPNLLTLRGRIGGGGVTRGRYRGVIHRGGRGHGPGAPSASAAHDATIQGTDTDAAVSRLSAVQIGYIDDPYAELFAQSGPGAARRLPIINRGTYARTTAIDKLVDKFLDDTESSPEGRQIVSLGAGTDTRSFRLFSPSASTPRKRVIYHEIDFPAMCEKKQRIVCSAPQLRSILSDPDSVEELSHHGGGNSWHSKAVAEKHKGSELWVHGLDLRAIAASQQPQQPLPPGVPIGSRGLHASPFTTGSTTQHEEQTEETSLPQQKEPLTLTSLNPNLPTLIISECCLCYLPPSTASSIVSFFTTTIQSSLSIVIYEPIKPDDAFGKMMVSNLAAREIRMPTLEVYKEAEDQERRLREAGFSGGEGNGIGGARSKTIEQIWEEWTSQEEKERVDALEGLDEVEEWKLLAGHYIVVWGWRGVGVDLEI
;
A
#
# COMPACT_ATOMS: atom_id res chain seq x y z
N MET A 1 -43.82 0.99 76.37
CA MET A 1 -43.26 2.07 77.20
C MET A 1 -42.61 3.06 76.26
N ILE A 2 -43.45 3.99 75.77
CA ILE A 2 -43.50 5.43 76.14
C ILE A 2 -42.38 6.14 75.40
N GLY A 3 -42.62 7.03 74.44
CA GLY A 3 -43.73 7.92 74.09
C GLY A 3 -43.03 9.09 73.35
N ASN A 4 -43.58 10.04 72.64
CA ASN A 4 -44.86 10.65 72.31
C ASN A 4 -44.42 11.73 71.27
N ALA A 5 -45.16 12.37 70.39
CA ALA A 5 -46.57 12.59 70.16
C ALA A 5 -46.69 13.36 68.81
N LEU A 6 -47.86 13.21 68.14
CA LEU A 6 -48.68 14.23 67.44
C LEU A 6 -47.97 15.25 66.50
N GLY A 7 -48.43 15.59 65.29
CA GLY A 7 -49.65 15.31 64.54
C GLY A 7 -49.78 16.32 63.38
N VAL A 8 -50.18 15.79 62.21
CA VAL A 8 -51.18 16.34 61.26
C VAL A 8 -50.98 17.71 60.55
N ARG A 9 -50.70 17.57 59.24
CA ARG A 9 -51.20 18.27 58.02
C ARG A 9 -50.71 19.67 57.62
N HIS A 10 -50.19 19.67 56.38
CA HIS A 10 -49.97 20.77 55.45
C HIS A 10 -51.22 21.61 55.13
N TRP A 11 -51.02 22.91 54.84
CA TRP A 11 -51.58 23.64 53.68
C TRP A 11 -50.67 24.82 53.28
N ARG A 12 -50.78 25.21 52.01
CA ARG A 12 -49.84 25.95 51.12
C ARG A 12 -49.74 27.48 51.32
N CYS A 13 -48.65 28.08 50.82
CA CYS A 13 -48.63 29.32 50.02
C CYS A 13 -47.22 29.54 49.37
N GLU A 14 -47.18 29.98 48.11
CA GLU A 14 -45.98 30.49 47.38
C GLU A 14 -45.84 32.03 47.54
N PRO A 15 -44.88 32.75 46.91
CA PRO A 15 -43.42 32.58 46.79
C PRO A 15 -42.63 33.87 47.18
N SER A 16 -41.34 33.79 47.54
CA SER A 16 -40.30 34.78 47.21
C SER A 16 -38.88 34.30 47.60
N GLU A 17 -37.90 34.88 46.92
CA GLU A 17 -36.49 34.47 46.76
C GLU A 17 -35.63 34.43 48.05
N ALA A 18 -34.72 33.44 48.13
CA ALA A 18 -33.45 33.56 48.86
C ALA A 18 -32.41 32.52 48.38
N ILE A 19 -31.49 32.99 47.54
CA ILE A 19 -30.01 32.85 47.59
C ILE A 19 -29.45 31.49 48.08
N HIS A 20 -28.94 30.69 47.12
CA HIS A 20 -28.00 29.58 47.36
C HIS A 20 -26.54 29.99 47.08
N PRO A 21 -25.55 29.45 47.82
CA PRO A 21 -24.14 29.79 47.71
C PRO A 21 -23.44 29.08 46.53
N PRO A 22 -22.33 29.64 45.99
CA PRO A 22 -21.66 29.12 44.81
C PRO A 22 -20.73 27.92 45.09
N PRO A 23 -20.44 27.08 44.07
CA PRO A 23 -19.64 25.87 44.19
C PRO A 23 -18.13 26.16 44.21
N ALA A 24 -17.40 25.31 44.93
CA ALA A 24 -15.94 25.37 45.11
C ALA A 24 -15.18 25.06 43.81
N LEU A 25 -14.81 26.12 43.10
CA LEU A 25 -13.78 26.17 42.06
C LEU A 25 -12.72 27.14 42.55
N THR A 26 -11.54 26.68 43.00
CA THR A 26 -10.26 27.45 43.01
C THR A 26 -9.15 26.75 43.79
N ILE A 27 -8.45 25.78 43.18
CA ILE A 27 -7.00 25.54 43.47
C ILE A 27 -6.18 25.35 42.18
N ARG A 28 -6.78 25.03 41.01
CA ARG A 28 -6.03 24.87 39.74
C ARG A 28 -5.88 26.12 38.86
N GLN A 29 -6.41 27.28 39.24
CA GLN A 29 -6.30 28.53 38.45
C GLN A 29 -5.29 29.55 38.98
N ALA A 30 -4.60 29.27 40.09
CA ALA A 30 -3.58 30.19 40.63
C ALA A 30 -2.17 29.97 40.01
N ALA A 31 -1.90 28.83 39.35
CA ALA A 31 -0.62 28.59 38.66
C ALA A 31 -0.56 29.18 37.24
N ALA A 32 -1.71 29.52 36.64
CA ALA A 32 -1.79 29.99 35.25
C ALA A 32 -1.59 31.52 35.07
N ARG A 33 -1.46 32.30 36.16
CA ARG A 33 -1.28 33.76 36.09
C ARG A 33 0.15 34.26 36.32
N SER A 34 1.10 33.39 36.68
CA SER A 34 2.52 33.77 36.79
C SER A 34 3.34 33.43 35.53
N ALA A 35 2.81 32.60 34.62
CA ALA A 35 3.46 32.28 33.35
C ALA A 35 3.15 33.28 32.21
N VAL A 36 2.08 34.07 32.34
CA VAL A 36 1.60 34.98 31.27
C VAL A 36 2.33 36.34 31.25
N GLN A 37 3.20 36.63 32.22
CA GLN A 37 3.95 37.91 32.27
C GLN A 37 5.43 37.79 31.88
N ARG A 38 5.85 36.64 31.32
CA ARG A 38 7.21 36.41 30.79
C ARG A 38 7.27 36.14 29.29
N ALA A 39 6.19 36.42 28.55
CA ALA A 39 6.07 36.22 27.11
C ALA A 39 5.98 37.54 26.31
N THR A 40 6.61 38.61 26.81
CA THR A 40 6.77 39.88 26.09
C THR A 40 8.21 40.34 26.20
N THR A 41 9.09 39.64 25.48
CA THR A 41 10.41 40.07 24.94
C THR A 41 11.27 38.82 24.75
N GLY A 42 11.36 38.31 23.53
CA GLY A 42 12.23 37.18 23.22
C GLY A 42 11.95 36.64 21.83
N ILE A 43 12.84 36.94 20.91
CA ILE A 43 12.96 36.27 19.61
C ILE A 43 13.25 34.79 19.93
N PHE A 44 12.25 33.91 19.77
CA PHE A 44 12.43 32.47 19.96
C PHE A 44 12.34 31.75 18.62
N GLY A 45 13.41 31.00 18.32
CA GLY A 45 13.52 30.14 17.17
C GLY A 45 12.42 29.07 17.14
N SER A 46 12.13 28.61 15.92
CA SER A 46 11.12 27.61 15.60
C SER A 46 11.21 26.38 16.51
N PRO A 47 10.11 25.90 17.11
CA PRO A 47 10.09 24.63 17.83
C PRO A 47 10.31 23.47 16.86
N SER A 48 11.25 22.59 17.18
CA SER A 48 11.57 21.38 16.42
C SER A 48 10.36 20.43 16.38
N ILE A 49 9.90 20.11 15.17
CA ILE A 49 8.84 19.13 14.92
C ILE A 49 9.33 17.74 15.40
N PRO A 50 8.56 17.02 16.24
CA PRO A 50 8.96 15.69 16.72
C PRO A 50 9.06 14.70 15.56
N ASN A 51 10.12 13.89 15.54
CA ASN A 51 10.23 12.79 14.58
C ASN A 51 9.19 11.70 14.93
N LEU A 52 8.08 11.68 14.22
CA LEU A 52 6.97 10.72 14.38
C LEU A 52 7.40 9.24 14.26
N LEU A 53 8.60 8.97 13.73
CA LEU A 53 9.18 7.62 13.69
C LEU A 53 10.07 7.28 14.89
N THR A 54 10.44 8.26 15.73
CA THR A 54 11.12 8.04 17.03
C THR A 54 10.15 7.81 18.18
N LEU A 55 8.86 8.10 18.00
CA LEU A 55 7.78 7.77 18.94
C LEU A 55 7.35 6.29 18.86
N ARG A 56 8.08 5.47 18.09
CA ARG A 56 8.03 4.00 18.21
C ARG A 56 8.36 3.63 19.66
N GLY A 57 7.41 3.01 20.36
CA GLY A 57 7.53 2.67 21.78
C GLY A 57 8.93 2.16 22.14
N ARG A 58 9.54 2.77 23.16
CA ARG A 58 10.81 2.31 23.73
C ARG A 58 10.66 0.83 24.10
N ILE A 59 11.39 -0.04 23.41
CA ILE A 59 11.73 -1.35 23.97
C ILE A 59 12.55 -1.07 25.23
N GLY A 60 11.98 -1.39 26.38
CA GLY A 60 12.62 -1.28 27.68
C GLY A 60 13.99 -1.97 27.69
N GLY A 61 14.96 -1.31 28.32
CA GLY A 61 16.37 -1.65 28.23
C GLY A 61 16.78 -2.95 28.90
N GLY A 62 17.77 -3.59 28.29
CA GLY A 62 18.67 -4.55 28.91
C GLY A 62 20.08 -4.26 28.38
N GLY A 63 20.99 -3.88 29.28
CA GLY A 63 22.33 -3.43 28.93
C GLY A 63 23.10 -4.48 28.11
N VAL A 64 23.67 -4.05 26.98
CA VAL A 64 24.62 -4.87 26.23
C VAL A 64 25.98 -4.72 26.88
N THR A 65 26.30 -5.70 27.72
CA THR A 65 27.66 -6.02 28.12
C THR A 65 28.51 -6.27 26.88
N ARG A 66 29.65 -5.60 26.83
CA ARG A 66 30.66 -5.70 25.76
C ARG A 66 31.30 -7.11 25.81
N GLY A 67 30.67 -8.06 25.14
CA GLY A 67 31.19 -9.42 24.96
C GLY A 67 32.31 -9.44 23.92
N ARG A 68 33.57 -9.42 24.39
CA ARG A 68 34.76 -9.78 23.60
C ARG A 68 34.66 -11.26 23.20
N TYR A 69 34.24 -11.56 21.98
CA TYR A 69 34.55 -12.84 21.34
C TYR A 69 35.82 -12.72 20.51
N ARG A 70 36.90 -13.26 21.09
CA ARG A 70 38.19 -13.45 20.44
C ARG A 70 38.08 -14.75 19.62
N GLY A 71 37.64 -14.63 18.37
CA GLY A 71 37.59 -15.73 17.40
C GLY A 71 38.97 -16.01 16.82
N VAL A 72 39.44 -17.23 17.05
CA VAL A 72 40.70 -17.81 16.59
C VAL A 72 40.73 -17.85 15.06
N ILE A 73 41.82 -17.36 14.46
CA ILE A 73 42.09 -17.48 13.02
C ILE A 73 42.44 -18.94 12.72
N HIS A 74 41.51 -19.68 12.11
CA HIS A 74 41.85 -20.88 11.34
C HIS A 74 41.93 -20.53 9.86
N ARG A 75 43.16 -20.66 9.36
CA ARG A 75 43.58 -20.49 7.98
C ARG A 75 43.21 -21.77 7.22
N GLY A 76 42.36 -21.67 6.20
CA GLY A 76 42.21 -22.73 5.19
C GLY A 76 40.78 -22.95 4.71
N GLY A 77 40.55 -22.72 3.41
CA GLY A 77 39.32 -23.11 2.70
C GLY A 77 38.69 -21.95 1.93
N ARG A 78 39.05 -21.78 0.65
CA ARG A 78 38.34 -20.90 -0.29
C ARG A 78 36.99 -21.53 -0.64
N GLY A 79 35.96 -21.22 0.14
CA GLY A 79 34.57 -21.38 -0.27
C GLY A 79 34.04 -20.03 -0.77
N HIS A 80 33.50 -20.00 -1.99
CA HIS A 80 32.72 -18.86 -2.49
C HIS A 80 31.48 -18.70 -1.60
N GLY A 81 31.49 -17.74 -0.69
CA GLY A 81 30.28 -17.26 -0.03
C GLY A 81 29.40 -16.52 -1.04
N PRO A 82 28.07 -16.44 -0.83
CA PRO A 82 27.21 -15.67 -1.70
C PRO A 82 27.69 -14.22 -1.69
N GLY A 83 27.98 -13.68 -2.87
CA GLY A 83 28.45 -12.30 -3.03
C GLY A 83 27.47 -11.32 -2.39
N ALA A 84 27.97 -10.17 -1.94
CA ALA A 84 27.14 -9.10 -1.43
C ALA A 84 26.03 -8.77 -2.47
N PRO A 85 24.77 -8.57 -2.03
CA PRO A 85 23.68 -8.26 -2.96
C PRO A 85 24.01 -7.01 -3.76
N SER A 86 23.59 -6.99 -5.03
CA SER A 86 23.73 -5.79 -5.87
C SER A 86 22.97 -4.61 -5.24
N ALA A 87 23.39 -3.38 -5.54
CA ALA A 87 22.71 -2.19 -5.04
C ALA A 87 21.21 -2.15 -5.40
N SER A 88 20.84 -2.71 -6.55
CA SER A 88 19.43 -2.87 -6.96
C SER A 88 18.70 -3.88 -6.08
N ALA A 89 19.29 -5.03 -5.79
CA ALA A 89 18.67 -6.05 -4.95
C ALA A 89 18.51 -5.58 -3.49
N ALA A 90 19.48 -4.81 -2.98
CA ALA A 90 19.37 -4.18 -1.66
C ALA A 90 18.24 -3.14 -1.61
N HIS A 91 18.12 -2.31 -2.65
CA HIS A 91 17.02 -1.35 -2.77
C HIS A 91 15.65 -2.03 -2.84
N ASP A 92 15.52 -3.09 -3.63
CA ASP A 92 14.28 -3.86 -3.77
C ASP A 92 13.89 -4.56 -2.45
N ALA A 93 14.88 -5.04 -1.69
CA ALA A 93 14.64 -5.60 -0.36
C ALA A 93 14.16 -4.53 0.64
N THR A 94 14.69 -3.31 0.57
CA THR A 94 14.21 -2.17 1.36
C THR A 94 12.76 -1.83 1.03
N ILE A 95 12.39 -1.82 -0.25
CA ILE A 95 10.99 -1.60 -0.69
C ILE A 95 10.09 -2.72 -0.18
N GLN A 96 10.47 -3.99 -0.35
CA GLN A 96 9.71 -5.14 0.19
C GLN A 96 9.56 -5.07 1.73
N GLY A 97 10.54 -4.49 2.43
CA GLY A 97 10.44 -4.24 3.88
C GLY A 97 9.33 -3.27 4.28
N THR A 98 8.86 -2.39 3.36
CA THR A 98 7.75 -1.46 3.64
C THR A 98 6.40 -2.17 3.78
N ASP A 99 6.22 -3.30 3.10
CA ASP A 99 5.05 -4.17 3.28
C ASP A 99 4.97 -4.69 4.72
N THR A 100 6.11 -5.08 5.31
CA THR A 100 6.14 -5.52 6.72
C THR A 100 5.70 -4.40 7.67
N ASP A 101 6.11 -3.16 7.42
CA ASP A 101 5.66 -2.01 8.20
C ASP A 101 4.14 -1.77 8.08
N ALA A 102 3.59 -1.94 6.88
CA ALA A 102 2.16 -1.84 6.60
C ALA A 102 1.38 -2.96 7.30
N ALA A 103 1.84 -4.21 7.19
CA ALA A 103 1.26 -5.38 7.84
C ALA A 103 1.18 -5.21 9.37
N VAL A 104 2.27 -4.76 9.99
CA VAL A 104 2.33 -4.50 11.45
C VAL A 104 1.38 -3.37 11.85
N SER A 105 1.26 -2.31 11.04
CA SER A 105 0.36 -1.20 11.33
C SER A 105 -1.11 -1.63 11.22
N ARG A 106 -1.43 -2.47 10.22
CA ARG A 106 -2.74 -3.10 10.08
C ARG A 106 -3.06 -4.01 11.26
N LEU A 107 -2.14 -4.90 11.65
CA LEU A 107 -2.34 -5.80 12.79
C LEU A 107 -2.55 -5.01 14.10
N SER A 108 -1.79 -3.94 14.32
CA SER A 108 -1.99 -3.03 15.46
C SER A 108 -3.40 -2.44 15.48
N ALA A 109 -3.89 -1.92 14.35
CA ALA A 109 -5.24 -1.39 14.23
C ALA A 109 -6.32 -2.48 14.46
N VAL A 110 -6.10 -3.70 13.98
CA VAL A 110 -7.01 -4.85 14.20
C VAL A 110 -7.06 -5.24 15.68
N GLN A 111 -5.91 -5.40 16.34
CA GLN A 111 -5.83 -5.83 17.74
C GLN A 111 -6.53 -4.85 18.71
N ILE A 112 -6.56 -3.57 18.36
CA ILE A 112 -7.24 -2.55 19.15
C ILE A 112 -8.74 -2.44 18.79
N GLY A 113 -9.17 -2.97 17.65
CA GLY A 113 -10.56 -2.94 17.20
C GLY A 113 -10.91 -1.77 16.28
N TYR A 114 -9.93 -1.10 15.67
CA TYR A 114 -10.19 -0.11 14.63
C TYR A 114 -10.75 -0.77 13.37
N ILE A 115 -10.15 -1.88 12.95
CA ILE A 115 -10.44 -2.61 11.70
C ILE A 115 -10.87 -4.04 12.06
N ASP A 116 -11.94 -4.52 11.45
CA ASP A 116 -12.31 -5.93 11.47
C ASP A 116 -11.64 -6.66 10.29
N ASP A 117 -10.58 -7.40 10.59
CA ASP A 117 -9.87 -8.23 9.62
C ASP A 117 -9.28 -9.47 10.30
N PRO A 118 -10.00 -10.61 10.25
CA PRO A 118 -9.57 -11.84 10.91
C PRO A 118 -8.34 -12.48 10.24
N TYR A 119 -7.89 -11.97 9.09
CA TYR A 119 -6.79 -12.56 8.33
C TYR A 119 -5.46 -11.82 8.52
N ALA A 120 -5.47 -10.59 9.05
CA ALA A 120 -4.28 -9.74 9.17
C ALA A 120 -3.14 -10.41 9.94
N GLU A 121 -3.45 -11.13 11.02
CA GLU A 121 -2.46 -11.81 11.86
C GLU A 121 -1.71 -12.94 11.13
N LEU A 122 -2.33 -13.55 10.11
CA LEU A 122 -1.70 -14.62 9.32
C LEU A 122 -0.53 -14.10 8.47
N PHE A 123 -0.54 -12.81 8.13
CA PHE A 123 0.42 -12.19 7.23
C PHE A 123 1.43 -11.29 7.95
N ALA A 124 1.00 -10.62 9.02
CA ALA A 124 1.86 -9.83 9.88
C ALA A 124 2.66 -10.75 10.82
N GLN A 125 3.78 -11.31 10.32
CA GLN A 125 4.71 -12.10 11.13
C GLN A 125 5.06 -11.34 12.41
N SER A 126 4.52 -11.80 13.53
CA SER A 126 4.70 -11.18 14.83
C SER A 126 5.27 -12.22 15.77
N GLY A 127 6.51 -12.04 16.19
CA GLY A 127 6.97 -12.66 17.43
C GLY A 127 6.16 -12.14 18.62
N PRO A 128 6.28 -12.77 19.80
CA PRO A 128 5.65 -12.25 21.01
C PRO A 128 6.00 -10.77 21.22
N GLY A 129 5.00 -9.89 21.17
CA GLY A 129 5.18 -8.43 21.33
C GLY A 129 5.25 -7.62 20.04
N ALA A 130 4.50 -7.98 18.98
CA ALA A 130 4.26 -7.09 17.84
C ALA A 130 3.98 -5.67 18.34
N ALA A 131 4.81 -4.70 17.93
CA ALA A 131 4.80 -3.39 18.53
C ALA A 131 3.48 -2.67 18.21
N ARG A 132 2.62 -2.53 19.22
CA ARG A 132 1.45 -1.63 19.19
C ARG A 132 1.89 -0.27 18.65
N ARG A 133 1.21 0.20 17.60
CA ARG A 133 1.43 1.53 17.03
C ARG A 133 0.67 2.57 17.86
N LEU A 134 1.10 3.82 17.73
CA LEU A 134 0.46 4.95 18.40
C LEU A 134 -0.96 5.18 17.83
N PRO A 135 -1.89 5.78 18.61
CA PRO A 135 -3.25 6.06 18.15
C PRO A 135 -3.30 6.85 16.83
N ILE A 136 -2.37 7.79 16.61
CA ILE A 136 -2.25 8.56 15.36
C ILE A 136 -2.03 7.65 14.13
N ILE A 137 -1.24 6.58 14.28
CA ILE A 137 -0.95 5.60 13.23
C ILE A 137 -2.12 4.63 13.05
N ASN A 138 -2.73 4.15 14.13
CA ASN A 138 -3.91 3.28 14.06
C ASN A 138 -5.07 4.02 13.35
N ARG A 139 -5.32 5.28 13.70
CA ARG A 139 -6.34 6.13 13.06
C ARG A 139 -6.05 6.40 11.59
N GLY A 140 -4.79 6.69 11.24
CA GLY A 140 -4.39 6.83 9.84
C GLY A 140 -4.57 5.53 9.05
N THR A 141 -4.21 4.38 9.64
CA THR A 141 -4.38 3.05 9.02
C THR A 141 -5.86 2.70 8.81
N TYR A 142 -6.71 3.04 9.79
CA TYR A 142 -8.15 2.92 9.68
C TYR A 142 -8.72 3.77 8.56
N ALA A 143 -8.43 5.08 8.55
CA ALA A 143 -8.96 6.01 7.55
C ALA A 143 -8.51 5.62 6.12
N ARG A 144 -7.25 5.22 5.94
CA ARG A 144 -6.73 4.65 4.68
C ARG A 144 -7.54 3.42 4.24
N THR A 145 -7.72 2.46 5.14
CA THR A 145 -8.39 1.19 4.84
C THR A 145 -9.85 1.43 4.46
N THR A 146 -10.58 2.20 5.26
CA THR A 146 -12.01 2.45 5.03
C THR A 146 -12.27 3.31 3.79
N ALA A 147 -11.36 4.24 3.45
CA ALA A 147 -11.44 5.01 2.22
C ALA A 147 -11.43 4.10 0.98
N ILE A 148 -10.42 3.23 0.89
CA ILE A 148 -10.24 2.33 -0.25
C ILE A 148 -11.36 1.30 -0.28
N ASP A 149 -11.73 0.74 0.86
CA ASP A 149 -12.82 -0.24 0.94
C ASP A 149 -14.16 0.36 0.49
N LYS A 150 -14.48 1.62 0.85
CA LYS A 150 -15.69 2.31 0.35
C LYS A 150 -15.68 2.47 -1.18
N LEU A 151 -14.54 2.82 -1.78
CA LEU A 151 -14.40 2.96 -3.23
C LEU A 151 -14.49 1.60 -3.95
N VAL A 152 -13.92 0.55 -3.35
CA VAL A 152 -14.05 -0.83 -3.83
C VAL A 152 -15.50 -1.29 -3.74
N ASP A 153 -16.18 -1.04 -2.62
CA ASP A 153 -17.58 -1.41 -2.41
C ASP A 153 -18.48 -0.71 -3.42
N LYS A 154 -18.28 0.61 -3.63
CA LYS A 154 -18.97 1.39 -4.67
C LYS A 154 -18.76 0.79 -6.06
N PHE A 155 -17.52 0.46 -6.42
CA PHE A 155 -17.20 -0.18 -7.69
C PHE A 155 -17.88 -1.54 -7.86
N LEU A 156 -18.02 -2.31 -6.78
CA LEU A 156 -18.63 -3.63 -6.83
C LEU A 156 -20.17 -3.61 -6.71
N ASP A 157 -20.78 -2.56 -6.17
CA ASP A 157 -22.24 -2.42 -5.99
C ASP A 157 -22.95 -1.97 -7.27
N ASP A 158 -22.31 -1.17 -8.12
CA ASP A 158 -22.87 -0.72 -9.39
C ASP A 158 -22.85 -1.88 -10.41
N THR A 159 -23.83 -2.76 -10.36
CA THR A 159 -23.79 -3.99 -11.18
C THR A 159 -24.66 -3.95 -12.43
N GLU A 160 -25.34 -2.83 -12.71
CA GLU A 160 -26.23 -2.71 -13.89
C GLU A 160 -25.42 -2.77 -15.19
N SER A 161 -24.19 -2.27 -15.19
CA SER A 161 -23.33 -2.21 -16.37
C SER A 161 -22.62 -3.54 -16.71
N SER A 162 -22.60 -4.52 -15.81
CA SER A 162 -21.94 -5.81 -16.06
C SER A 162 -22.65 -7.01 -15.41
N PRO A 163 -23.38 -7.82 -16.20
CA PRO A 163 -23.95 -9.09 -15.74
C PRO A 163 -22.90 -10.19 -15.55
N GLU A 164 -21.76 -10.11 -16.23
CA GLU A 164 -20.71 -11.15 -16.22
C GLU A 164 -19.77 -11.06 -15.00
N GLY A 165 -19.82 -9.95 -14.26
CA GLY A 165 -18.96 -9.70 -13.10
C GLY A 165 -18.02 -8.52 -13.28
N ARG A 166 -17.09 -8.36 -12.35
CA ARG A 166 -16.11 -7.26 -12.33
C ARG A 166 -14.72 -7.77 -11.98
N GLN A 167 -13.71 -6.98 -12.27
CA GLN A 167 -12.31 -7.30 -11.98
C GLN A 167 -11.67 -6.26 -11.09
N ILE A 168 -10.76 -6.69 -10.22
CA ILE A 168 -9.90 -5.81 -9.44
C ILE A 168 -8.44 -6.18 -9.74
N VAL A 169 -7.57 -5.21 -9.95
CA VAL A 169 -6.13 -5.39 -10.09
C VAL A 169 -5.41 -4.59 -9.01
N SER A 170 -4.88 -5.27 -8.00
CA SER A 170 -4.08 -4.68 -6.93
C SER A 170 -2.59 -4.73 -7.29
N LEU A 171 -2.00 -3.55 -7.48
CA LEU A 171 -0.58 -3.36 -7.82
C LEU A 171 0.22 -3.23 -6.53
N GLY A 172 1.23 -4.07 -6.35
CA GLY A 172 2.00 -4.15 -5.10
C GLY A 172 1.12 -4.57 -3.93
N ALA A 173 0.36 -5.65 -4.10
CA ALA A 173 -0.65 -6.09 -3.14
C ALA A 173 -0.05 -6.48 -1.78
N GLY A 174 1.23 -6.86 -1.73
CA GLY A 174 1.93 -7.24 -0.52
C GLY A 174 1.14 -8.24 0.33
N THR A 175 0.90 -7.89 1.58
CA THR A 175 0.16 -8.67 2.58
C THR A 175 -1.32 -8.31 2.69
N ASP A 176 -1.88 -7.60 1.70
CA ASP A 176 -3.30 -7.25 1.65
C ASP A 176 -4.19 -8.50 1.73
N THR A 177 -5.27 -8.36 2.49
CA THR A 177 -6.24 -9.38 2.85
C THR A 177 -7.62 -9.11 2.26
N ARG A 178 -7.81 -8.01 1.52
CA ARG A 178 -9.10 -7.60 0.96
C ARG A 178 -9.76 -8.70 0.13
N SER A 179 -8.99 -9.42 -0.68
CA SER A 179 -9.48 -10.56 -1.47
C SER A 179 -10.14 -11.63 -0.58
N PHE A 180 -9.52 -12.00 0.55
CA PHE A 180 -10.11 -12.95 1.51
C PHE A 180 -11.37 -12.40 2.19
N ARG A 181 -11.39 -11.11 2.54
CA ARG A 181 -12.58 -10.45 3.11
C ARG A 181 -13.74 -10.45 2.12
N LEU A 182 -13.48 -10.12 0.86
CA LEU A 182 -14.47 -10.13 -0.22
C LEU A 182 -15.05 -11.53 -0.45
N PHE A 183 -14.20 -12.57 -0.46
CA PHE A 183 -14.62 -13.95 -0.69
C PHE A 183 -15.12 -14.66 0.57
N SER A 184 -15.12 -13.99 1.73
CA SER A 184 -15.55 -14.59 2.98
C SER A 184 -17.03 -15.02 2.94
N PRO A 185 -17.40 -16.20 3.48
CA PRO A 185 -18.80 -16.57 3.72
C PRO A 185 -19.56 -15.57 4.60
N SER A 186 -18.87 -14.80 5.45
CA SER A 186 -19.47 -13.76 6.30
C SER A 186 -19.61 -12.39 5.63
N ALA A 187 -19.07 -12.19 4.41
CA ALA A 187 -19.17 -10.91 3.70
C ALA A 187 -20.63 -10.43 3.59
N SER A 188 -20.87 -9.15 3.93
CA SER A 188 -22.18 -8.57 4.21
C SER A 188 -23.13 -8.55 3.02
N THR A 189 -22.60 -8.43 1.81
CA THR A 189 -23.37 -8.37 0.57
C THR A 189 -22.96 -9.50 -0.39
N PRO A 190 -23.92 -10.27 -0.93
CA PRO A 190 -23.61 -11.16 -2.04
C PRO A 190 -23.23 -10.29 -3.25
N ARG A 191 -21.95 -10.36 -3.64
CA ARG A 191 -21.44 -9.65 -4.82
C ARG A 191 -21.62 -10.54 -6.05
N LYS A 192 -21.76 -9.94 -7.23
CA LYS A 192 -21.61 -10.69 -8.50
C LYS A 192 -20.19 -11.27 -8.58
N ARG A 193 -19.94 -12.13 -9.57
CA ARG A 193 -18.62 -12.70 -9.85
C ARG A 193 -17.52 -11.62 -9.82
N VAL A 194 -16.48 -11.83 -9.02
CA VAL A 194 -15.29 -10.97 -8.96
C VAL A 194 -14.03 -11.75 -9.30
N ILE A 195 -13.25 -11.25 -10.26
CA ILE A 195 -11.90 -11.76 -10.55
C ILE A 195 -10.90 -10.78 -9.94
N TYR A 196 -10.20 -11.20 -8.88
CA TYR A 196 -9.28 -10.37 -8.14
C TYR A 196 -7.84 -10.73 -8.52
N HIS A 197 -7.12 -9.80 -9.12
CA HIS A 197 -5.71 -9.93 -9.50
C HIS A 197 -4.84 -9.20 -8.48
N GLU A 198 -3.81 -9.86 -7.96
CA GLU A 198 -2.74 -9.26 -7.18
C GLU A 198 -1.44 -9.37 -7.98
N ILE A 199 -0.65 -8.29 -8.04
CA ILE A 199 0.65 -8.28 -8.71
C ILE A 199 1.69 -7.81 -7.70
N ASP A 200 2.72 -8.61 -7.47
CA ASP A 200 3.82 -8.24 -6.57
C ASP A 200 5.11 -8.98 -6.97
N PHE A 201 6.21 -8.71 -6.29
CA PHE A 201 7.44 -9.46 -6.47
C PHE A 201 7.22 -10.97 -6.27
N PRO A 202 7.85 -11.83 -7.09
CA PRO A 202 7.70 -13.29 -6.99
C PRO A 202 7.84 -13.84 -5.57
N ALA A 203 8.84 -13.37 -4.82
CA ALA A 203 9.07 -13.80 -3.44
C ALA A 203 7.89 -13.49 -2.49
N MET A 204 7.17 -12.38 -2.72
CA MET A 204 5.99 -12.02 -1.95
C MET A 204 4.80 -12.90 -2.31
N CYS A 205 4.58 -13.14 -3.61
CA CYS A 205 3.53 -14.02 -4.10
C CYS A 205 3.69 -15.46 -3.62
N GLU A 206 4.92 -16.01 -3.63
CA GLU A 206 5.25 -17.34 -3.09
C GLU A 206 5.04 -17.42 -1.57
N LYS A 207 5.40 -16.37 -0.83
CA LYS A 207 5.14 -16.28 0.60
C LYS A 207 3.64 -16.30 0.88
N LYS A 208 2.84 -15.53 0.14
CA LYS A 208 1.37 -15.51 0.26
C LYS A 208 0.77 -16.89 -0.07
N GLN A 209 1.22 -17.55 -1.14
CA GLN A 209 0.79 -18.91 -1.50
C GLN A 209 1.00 -19.90 -0.34
N ARG A 210 2.20 -19.91 0.26
CA ARG A 210 2.51 -20.80 1.39
C ARG A 210 1.60 -20.56 2.58
N ILE A 211 1.33 -19.30 2.92
CA ILE A 211 0.41 -18.94 4.01
C ILE A 211 -1.00 -19.46 3.68
N VAL A 212 -1.52 -19.19 2.47
CA VAL A 212 -2.84 -19.66 2.02
C VAL A 212 -2.96 -21.18 2.08
N CYS A 213 -1.94 -21.92 1.65
CA CYS A 213 -1.92 -23.38 1.71
C CYS A 213 -1.90 -23.91 3.15
N SER A 214 -1.18 -23.22 4.05
CA SER A 214 -0.97 -23.69 5.43
C SER A 214 -2.07 -23.29 6.42
N ALA A 215 -2.85 -22.24 6.13
CA ALA A 215 -3.82 -21.65 7.06
C ALA A 215 -5.24 -22.17 6.81
N PRO A 216 -5.83 -23.00 7.71
CA PRO A 216 -7.16 -23.58 7.50
C PRO A 216 -8.28 -22.54 7.32
N GLN A 217 -8.16 -21.38 7.97
CA GLN A 217 -9.11 -20.29 7.83
C GLN A 217 -9.15 -19.75 6.38
N LEU A 218 -8.02 -19.64 5.71
CA LEU A 218 -7.96 -19.22 4.31
C LEU A 218 -8.42 -20.33 3.35
N ARG A 219 -8.13 -21.60 3.69
CA ARG A 219 -8.65 -22.78 2.97
C ARG A 219 -10.19 -22.88 3.02
N SER A 220 -10.82 -22.29 4.03
CA SER A 220 -12.29 -22.22 4.13
C SER A 220 -12.93 -21.17 3.22
N ILE A 221 -12.10 -20.35 2.56
CA ILE A 221 -12.50 -19.25 1.67
C ILE A 221 -12.10 -19.57 0.23
N LEU A 222 -10.97 -20.25 0.05
CA LEU A 222 -10.30 -20.48 -1.22
C LEU A 222 -10.00 -21.97 -1.47
N SER A 223 -10.22 -22.44 -2.70
CA SER A 223 -9.86 -23.79 -3.18
C SER A 223 -8.34 -24.00 -3.21
N ASP A 224 -7.86 -25.23 -3.46
CA ASP A 224 -6.41 -25.47 -3.54
C ASP A 224 -5.79 -24.56 -4.62
N PRO A 225 -4.64 -23.90 -4.33
CA PRO A 225 -4.00 -23.04 -5.31
C PRO A 225 -3.39 -23.85 -6.46
N ASP A 226 -3.73 -23.48 -7.69
CA ASP A 226 -3.11 -24.01 -8.90
C ASP A 226 -2.00 -23.06 -9.36
N SER A 227 -0.81 -23.59 -9.66
CA SER A 227 0.34 -22.77 -10.09
C SER A 227 0.43 -22.66 -11.61
N VAL A 228 0.89 -21.51 -12.09
CA VAL A 228 1.00 -21.16 -13.52
C VAL A 228 2.35 -20.49 -13.77
N GLU A 229 3.14 -21.01 -14.73
CA GLU A 229 4.53 -20.56 -15.00
C GLU A 229 4.64 -19.65 -16.24
N GLU A 230 3.67 -18.75 -16.47
CA GLU A 230 3.59 -17.92 -17.69
C GLU A 230 4.59 -16.76 -17.73
N LEU A 231 4.83 -16.10 -16.60
CA LEU A 231 5.57 -14.82 -16.56
C LEU A 231 7.09 -14.99 -16.53
N SER A 232 7.56 -16.24 -16.53
CA SER A 232 8.98 -16.63 -16.48
C SER A 232 9.81 -15.95 -17.59
N HIS A 233 9.28 -15.85 -18.81
CA HIS A 233 9.94 -15.21 -19.96
C HIS A 233 10.05 -13.67 -19.84
N HIS A 234 9.31 -13.05 -18.93
CA HIS A 234 9.30 -11.61 -18.70
C HIS A 234 10.10 -11.19 -17.46
N GLY A 235 10.83 -12.12 -16.84
CA GLY A 235 11.49 -11.88 -15.55
C GLY A 235 10.51 -11.93 -14.37
N GLY A 236 9.28 -12.40 -14.60
CA GLY A 236 8.36 -12.81 -13.55
C GLY A 236 8.72 -14.20 -13.01
N GLY A 237 8.16 -14.52 -11.83
CA GLY A 237 8.18 -15.85 -11.26
C GLY A 237 6.82 -16.53 -11.41
N ASN A 238 6.54 -17.47 -10.53
CA ASN A 238 5.33 -18.26 -10.60
C ASN A 238 4.09 -17.44 -10.21
N SER A 239 3.07 -17.50 -11.06
CA SER A 239 1.72 -17.08 -10.71
C SER A 239 0.96 -18.25 -10.09
N TRP A 240 -0.09 -17.96 -9.34
CA TRP A 240 -1.03 -18.97 -8.88
C TRP A 240 -2.44 -18.40 -8.82
N HIS A 241 -3.44 -19.27 -8.87
CA HIS A 241 -4.83 -18.87 -8.72
C HIS A 241 -5.61 -19.80 -7.81
N SER A 242 -6.73 -19.32 -7.29
CA SER A 242 -7.63 -20.07 -6.43
C SER A 242 -9.06 -19.56 -6.57
N LYS A 243 -10.03 -20.46 -6.47
CA LYS A 243 -11.46 -20.13 -6.59
C LYS A 243 -12.06 -19.87 -5.22
N ALA A 244 -13.02 -18.95 -5.13
CA ALA A 244 -13.83 -18.78 -3.94
C ALA A 244 -14.71 -20.03 -3.72
N VAL A 245 -14.77 -20.55 -2.49
CA VAL A 245 -15.48 -21.81 -2.18
C VAL A 245 -16.96 -21.60 -1.81
N ALA A 246 -17.31 -20.43 -1.30
CA ALA A 246 -18.68 -20.15 -0.87
C ALA A 246 -19.61 -20.01 -2.10
N GLU A 247 -20.76 -20.70 -2.09
CA GLU A 247 -21.71 -20.68 -3.22
C GLU A 247 -22.18 -19.25 -3.58
N LYS A 248 -22.30 -18.37 -2.57
CA LYS A 248 -22.66 -16.96 -2.80
C LYS A 248 -21.64 -16.17 -3.65
N HIS A 249 -20.42 -16.69 -3.78
CA HIS A 249 -19.30 -16.09 -4.53
C HIS A 249 -18.90 -16.91 -5.75
N LYS A 250 -19.77 -17.81 -6.20
CA LYS A 250 -19.49 -18.75 -7.30
C LYS A 250 -18.95 -18.05 -8.54
N GLY A 251 -17.85 -18.62 -9.06
CA GLY A 251 -17.14 -18.09 -10.22
C GLY A 251 -16.15 -16.96 -9.90
N SER A 252 -16.07 -16.51 -8.65
CA SER A 252 -15.05 -15.56 -8.21
C SER A 252 -13.71 -16.26 -7.99
N GLU A 253 -12.63 -15.57 -8.35
CA GLU A 253 -11.28 -16.13 -8.38
C GLU A 253 -10.27 -15.10 -7.86
N LEU A 254 -9.27 -15.59 -7.13
CA LEU A 254 -8.05 -14.86 -6.81
C LEU A 254 -6.95 -15.32 -7.76
N TRP A 255 -6.33 -14.39 -8.45
CA TRP A 255 -5.12 -14.57 -9.26
C TRP A 255 -3.98 -13.77 -8.65
N VAL A 256 -2.86 -14.42 -8.35
CA VAL A 256 -1.67 -13.77 -7.78
C VAL A 256 -0.51 -13.95 -8.74
N HIS A 257 0.00 -12.84 -9.25
CA HIS A 257 1.02 -12.77 -10.29
C HIS A 257 2.35 -12.36 -9.69
N GLY A 258 3.31 -13.30 -9.66
CA GLY A 258 4.69 -13.02 -9.29
C GLY A 258 5.39 -12.24 -10.40
N LEU A 259 5.23 -10.92 -10.42
CA LEU A 259 5.76 -10.05 -11.48
C LEU A 259 6.28 -8.76 -10.88
N ASP A 260 7.55 -8.47 -11.14
CA ASP A 260 8.07 -7.12 -10.96
C ASP A 260 7.36 -6.17 -11.92
N LEU A 261 6.61 -5.21 -11.38
CA LEU A 261 5.85 -4.24 -12.16
C LEU A 261 6.71 -3.46 -13.16
N ARG A 262 8.03 -3.33 -12.92
CA ARG A 262 8.96 -2.70 -13.87
C ARG A 262 9.06 -3.46 -15.19
N ALA A 263 8.77 -4.77 -15.20
CA ALA A 263 8.73 -5.59 -16.40
C ALA A 263 7.61 -5.16 -17.37
N ILE A 264 6.47 -4.69 -16.85
CA ILE A 264 5.37 -4.13 -17.67
C ILE A 264 5.85 -2.89 -18.41
N ALA A 265 6.58 -1.99 -17.74
CA ALA A 265 7.13 -0.82 -18.39
C ALA A 265 8.20 -1.19 -19.43
N ALA A 266 9.04 -2.18 -19.13
CA ALA A 266 10.08 -2.66 -20.04
C ALA A 266 9.49 -3.32 -21.31
N SER A 267 8.33 -3.99 -21.22
CA SER A 267 7.69 -4.62 -22.38
C SER A 267 7.08 -3.62 -23.37
N GLN A 268 6.92 -2.35 -22.98
CA GLN A 268 6.35 -1.31 -23.83
C GLN A 268 7.40 -0.51 -24.63
N GLN A 269 8.70 -0.67 -24.36
CA GLN A 269 9.72 0.11 -25.06
C GLN A 269 9.96 -0.44 -26.49
N PRO A 270 10.01 0.42 -27.52
CA PRO A 270 10.41 0.01 -28.85
C PRO A 270 11.81 -0.60 -28.81
N GLN A 271 12.01 -1.75 -29.48
CA GLN A 271 13.35 -2.30 -29.63
C GLN A 271 14.24 -1.25 -30.30
N GLN A 272 15.37 -0.90 -29.68
CA GLN A 272 16.40 -0.15 -30.42
C GLN A 272 16.91 -1.07 -31.52
N PRO A 273 16.80 -0.69 -32.82
CA PRO A 273 17.48 -1.43 -33.86
C PRO A 273 18.98 -1.38 -33.57
N LEU A 274 19.66 -2.52 -33.66
CA LEU A 274 21.12 -2.58 -33.62
C LEU A 274 21.69 -1.54 -34.61
N PRO A 275 22.71 -0.75 -34.23
CA PRO A 275 23.27 0.24 -35.13
C PRO A 275 23.77 -0.46 -36.41
N PRO A 276 23.40 0.02 -37.61
CA PRO A 276 23.89 -0.57 -38.85
C PRO A 276 25.40 -0.32 -38.94
N GLY A 277 26.19 -1.39 -38.92
CA GLY A 277 27.61 -1.29 -39.25
C GLY A 277 28.62 -2.06 -38.39
N VAL A 278 28.25 -3.10 -37.64
CA VAL A 278 29.26 -4.06 -37.17
C VAL A 278 29.56 -5.02 -38.34
N PRO A 279 30.75 -4.97 -38.98
CA PRO A 279 31.02 -5.80 -40.13
C PRO A 279 31.17 -7.25 -39.71
N ILE A 280 30.33 -8.12 -40.29
CA ILE A 280 30.54 -9.56 -40.33
C ILE A 280 31.80 -9.79 -41.15
N GLY A 281 32.82 -10.41 -40.53
CA GLY A 281 34.12 -10.63 -41.15
C GLY A 281 34.01 -11.49 -42.41
N SER A 282 34.24 -10.88 -43.56
CA SER A 282 34.58 -11.58 -44.80
C SER A 282 36.04 -11.28 -45.13
N ARG A 283 36.91 -12.27 -44.89
CA ARG A 283 38.31 -12.27 -45.35
C ARG A 283 38.34 -12.24 -46.87
N GLY A 284 39.22 -11.40 -47.44
CA GLY A 284 39.52 -11.42 -48.86
C GLY A 284 40.71 -10.55 -49.27
N LEU A 285 41.89 -11.18 -49.25
CA LEU A 285 43.04 -10.94 -50.14
C LEU A 285 43.83 -9.62 -50.00
N HIS A 286 44.93 -9.68 -49.24
CA HIS A 286 46.23 -9.19 -49.75
C HIS A 286 47.38 -9.98 -49.13
N ALA A 287 48.29 -10.41 -50.01
CA ALA A 287 49.35 -11.37 -49.77
C ALA A 287 50.51 -10.82 -48.92
N SER A 288 51.10 -11.69 -48.10
CA SER A 288 52.51 -11.64 -47.71
C SER A 288 52.96 -13.06 -47.34
N PRO A 289 54.10 -13.55 -47.85
CA PRO A 289 54.53 -14.92 -47.60
C PRO A 289 55.39 -14.95 -46.34
N PHE A 290 55.21 -15.94 -45.46
CA PHE A 290 56.33 -16.55 -44.72
C PHE A 290 55.91 -17.90 -44.13
N THR A 291 56.93 -18.72 -43.92
CA THR A 291 56.93 -20.18 -43.98
C THR A 291 56.78 -20.84 -42.60
N THR A 292 56.34 -22.11 -42.64
CA THR A 292 56.66 -23.24 -41.74
C THR A 292 56.10 -23.32 -40.30
N GLY A 293 55.46 -24.45 -40.00
CA GLY A 293 55.37 -25.07 -38.66
C GLY A 293 53.95 -25.42 -38.20
N SER A 294 53.42 -26.61 -38.55
CA SER A 294 53.23 -27.77 -37.65
C SER A 294 52.10 -27.66 -36.59
N THR A 295 51.04 -28.43 -36.86
CA THR A 295 50.29 -29.31 -35.93
C THR A 295 49.46 -28.68 -34.80
N THR A 296 48.13 -28.73 -34.92
CA THR A 296 47.23 -29.51 -34.03
C THR A 296 45.79 -29.46 -34.55
N GLN A 297 45.12 -30.61 -34.52
CA GLN A 297 43.69 -30.74 -34.77
C GLN A 297 42.93 -30.12 -33.57
N HIS A 298 42.02 -29.20 -33.83
CA HIS A 298 40.97 -28.80 -32.89
C HIS A 298 39.63 -29.01 -33.58
N GLU A 299 38.78 -29.81 -32.93
CA GLU A 299 37.42 -30.13 -33.34
C GLU A 299 36.57 -28.85 -33.46
N GLU A 300 35.87 -28.74 -34.59
CA GLU A 300 34.80 -27.75 -34.80
C GLU A 300 33.63 -28.05 -33.86
N GLN A 301 33.45 -27.21 -32.83
CA GLN A 301 32.14 -27.02 -32.23
C GLN A 301 31.41 -25.95 -33.02
N THR A 302 30.35 -26.36 -33.70
CA THR A 302 29.41 -25.49 -34.41
C THR A 302 28.61 -24.75 -33.35
N GLU A 303 28.89 -23.46 -33.12
CA GLU A 303 27.98 -22.57 -32.40
C GLU A 303 26.73 -22.38 -33.25
N GLU A 304 25.62 -22.99 -32.83
CA GLU A 304 24.28 -22.69 -33.34
C GLU A 304 23.96 -21.22 -33.05
N THR A 305 24.02 -20.39 -34.09
CA THR A 305 23.44 -19.05 -34.08
C THR A 305 21.94 -19.15 -33.90
N SER A 306 21.46 -18.99 -32.67
CA SER A 306 20.04 -18.83 -32.36
C SER A 306 19.54 -17.51 -32.93
N LEU A 307 18.53 -17.59 -33.81
CA LEU A 307 17.76 -16.45 -34.32
C LEU A 307 17.24 -15.57 -33.16
N PRO A 308 17.07 -14.25 -33.35
CA PRO A 308 16.49 -13.39 -32.32
C PRO A 308 15.05 -13.83 -32.03
N GLN A 309 14.84 -14.44 -30.85
CA GLN A 309 13.50 -14.79 -30.37
C GLN A 309 12.68 -13.50 -30.23
N GLN A 310 11.61 -13.37 -31.02
CA GLN A 310 10.58 -12.37 -30.77
C GLN A 310 10.04 -12.64 -29.36
N LYS A 311 10.23 -11.69 -28.45
CA LYS A 311 9.68 -11.78 -27.10
C LYS A 311 8.16 -11.62 -27.23
N GLU A 312 7.41 -12.65 -26.88
CA GLU A 312 5.95 -12.62 -26.80
C GLU A 312 5.48 -11.39 -26.01
N PRO A 313 4.32 -10.79 -26.33
CA PRO A 313 3.80 -9.66 -25.57
C PRO A 313 3.47 -10.10 -24.14
N LEU A 314 3.73 -9.23 -23.16
CA LEU A 314 3.39 -9.51 -21.76
C LEU A 314 1.87 -9.56 -21.61
N THR A 315 1.34 -10.72 -21.25
CA THR A 315 -0.06 -10.94 -20.90
C THR A 315 -0.19 -11.34 -19.44
N LEU A 316 -1.30 -10.97 -18.80
CA LEU A 316 -1.67 -11.48 -17.49
C LEU A 316 -2.81 -12.48 -17.69
N THR A 317 -2.55 -13.78 -17.46
CA THR A 317 -3.60 -14.80 -17.58
C THR A 317 -4.85 -14.41 -16.80
N SER A 318 -6.00 -14.67 -17.43
CA SER A 318 -7.35 -14.40 -16.93
C SER A 318 -7.71 -12.92 -16.74
N LEU A 319 -6.83 -11.97 -17.09
CA LEU A 319 -7.22 -10.57 -17.18
C LEU A 319 -8.10 -10.39 -18.43
N ASN A 320 -9.39 -10.09 -18.24
CA ASN A 320 -10.34 -9.95 -19.33
C ASN A 320 -10.44 -8.47 -19.78
N PRO A 321 -10.07 -8.11 -21.02
CA PRO A 321 -10.19 -6.74 -21.52
C PRO A 321 -11.60 -6.15 -21.51
N ASN A 322 -12.64 -7.00 -21.46
CA ASN A 322 -14.03 -6.61 -21.66
C ASN A 322 -14.83 -6.48 -20.34
N LEU A 323 -14.25 -6.82 -19.19
CA LEU A 323 -14.93 -6.67 -17.90
C LEU A 323 -14.56 -5.36 -17.22
N PRO A 324 -15.52 -4.64 -16.60
CA PRO A 324 -15.19 -3.46 -15.82
C PRO A 324 -14.12 -3.78 -14.80
N THR A 325 -13.08 -2.94 -14.79
CA THR A 325 -11.86 -3.22 -14.01
C THR A 325 -11.56 -2.05 -13.08
N LEU A 326 -11.22 -2.35 -11.83
CA LEU A 326 -10.68 -1.39 -10.86
C LEU A 326 -9.22 -1.70 -10.60
N ILE A 327 -8.34 -0.74 -10.85
CA ILE A 327 -6.92 -0.82 -10.47
C ILE A 327 -6.77 -0.18 -9.09
N ILE A 328 -5.98 -0.81 -8.21
CA ILE A 328 -5.63 -0.28 -6.89
C ILE A 328 -4.11 -0.18 -6.81
N SER A 329 -3.59 1.01 -6.48
CA SER A 329 -2.20 1.22 -6.08
C SER A 329 -2.17 1.82 -4.68
N GLU A 330 -1.97 0.98 -3.68
CA GLU A 330 -1.98 1.38 -2.28
C GLU A 330 -0.55 1.50 -1.73
N CYS A 331 0.05 2.70 -1.82
CA CYS A 331 1.48 2.93 -1.57
C CYS A 331 2.38 2.01 -2.40
N CYS A 332 2.12 1.88 -3.70
CA CYS A 332 2.92 1.05 -4.61
C CYS A 332 3.63 1.90 -5.68
N LEU A 333 2.86 2.55 -6.56
CA LEU A 333 3.40 3.31 -7.69
C LEU A 333 4.36 4.42 -7.25
N CYS A 334 4.23 4.92 -6.02
CA CYS A 334 5.09 5.98 -5.50
C CYS A 334 6.56 5.58 -5.34
N TYR A 335 6.88 4.28 -5.23
CA TYR A 335 8.26 3.79 -5.17
C TYR A 335 8.94 3.71 -6.55
N LEU A 336 8.20 3.90 -7.64
CA LEU A 336 8.70 3.76 -8.99
C LEU A 336 9.07 5.12 -9.61
N PRO A 337 10.02 5.16 -10.56
CA PRO A 337 10.23 6.36 -11.38
C PRO A 337 8.92 6.80 -12.07
N PRO A 338 8.67 8.12 -12.23
CA PRO A 338 7.42 8.61 -12.81
C PRO A 338 7.10 8.01 -14.19
N SER A 339 8.10 7.88 -15.06
CA SER A 339 7.93 7.26 -16.39
C SER A 339 7.50 5.80 -16.30
N THR A 340 8.11 5.03 -15.40
CA THR A 340 7.73 3.63 -15.15
C THR A 340 6.31 3.52 -14.61
N ALA A 341 5.94 4.35 -13.63
CA ALA A 341 4.58 4.38 -13.08
C ALA A 341 3.54 4.75 -14.17
N SER A 342 3.84 5.73 -15.02
CA SER A 342 2.99 6.10 -16.16
C SER A 342 2.85 4.96 -17.18
N SER A 343 3.94 4.24 -17.51
CA SER A 343 3.90 3.07 -18.40
C SER A 343 3.02 1.95 -17.85
N ILE A 344 3.10 1.67 -16.54
CA ILE A 344 2.24 0.66 -15.90
C ILE A 344 0.76 1.06 -15.99
N VAL A 345 0.41 2.31 -15.69
CA VAL A 345 -0.97 2.77 -15.84
C VAL A 345 -1.41 2.69 -17.31
N SER A 346 -0.54 3.09 -18.25
CA SER A 346 -0.78 3.02 -19.69
C SER A 346 -1.03 1.59 -20.18
N PHE A 347 -0.33 0.59 -19.62
CA PHE A 347 -0.59 -0.82 -19.93
C PHE A 347 -2.06 -1.18 -19.69
N PHE A 348 -2.62 -0.83 -18.53
CA PHE A 348 -4.02 -1.16 -18.25
C PHE A 348 -5.00 -0.28 -19.02
N THR A 349 -4.72 1.01 -19.22
CA THR A 349 -5.64 1.90 -19.96
C THR A 349 -5.72 1.58 -21.45
N THR A 350 -4.69 0.92 -22.00
CA THR A 350 -4.65 0.39 -23.37
C THR A 350 -5.18 -1.05 -23.46
N THR A 351 -4.98 -1.87 -22.41
CA THR A 351 -5.42 -3.27 -22.38
C THR A 351 -6.92 -3.40 -22.13
N ILE A 352 -7.47 -2.64 -21.18
CA ILE A 352 -8.89 -2.72 -20.83
C ILE A 352 -9.71 -1.88 -21.82
N GLN A 353 -10.62 -2.54 -22.53
CA GLN A 353 -11.48 -1.93 -23.54
C GLN A 353 -12.83 -1.49 -22.97
N SER A 354 -13.26 -2.11 -21.86
CA SER A 354 -14.46 -1.73 -21.11
C SER A 354 -14.25 -0.53 -20.18
N SER A 355 -15.21 -0.30 -19.28
CA SER A 355 -15.07 0.65 -18.18
C SER A 355 -13.85 0.32 -17.30
N LEU A 356 -13.12 1.36 -16.90
CA LEU A 356 -11.90 1.26 -16.12
C LEU A 356 -11.87 2.35 -15.06
N SER A 357 -11.55 1.96 -13.83
CA SER A 357 -11.26 2.90 -12.75
C SER A 357 -9.92 2.58 -12.11
N ILE A 358 -9.34 3.57 -11.47
CA ILE A 358 -8.11 3.45 -10.69
C ILE A 358 -8.26 4.19 -9.37
N VAL A 359 -7.71 3.62 -8.30
CA VAL A 359 -7.57 4.24 -6.98
C VAL A 359 -6.11 4.20 -6.60
N ILE A 360 -5.53 5.35 -6.25
CA ILE A 360 -4.16 5.47 -5.78
C ILE A 360 -4.18 6.11 -4.38
N TYR A 361 -3.51 5.46 -3.44
CA TYR A 361 -3.20 6.02 -2.13
C TYR A 361 -1.68 6.23 -2.02
N GLU A 362 -1.23 7.48 -1.85
CA GLU A 362 0.20 7.81 -1.71
C GLU A 362 0.39 9.16 -0.97
N PRO A 363 1.61 9.48 -0.49
CA PRO A 363 1.85 10.78 0.14
C PRO A 363 1.85 11.94 -0.88
N ILE A 364 1.65 13.16 -0.37
CA ILE A 364 1.70 14.44 -1.09
C ILE A 364 2.42 15.50 -0.24
N LYS A 365 2.55 16.72 -0.76
CA LYS A 365 3.06 17.93 -0.09
C LYS A 365 4.48 17.77 0.49
N PRO A 366 5.49 17.40 -0.33
CA PRO A 366 6.84 17.16 0.17
C PRO A 366 7.58 18.44 0.62
N ASP A 367 7.09 19.62 0.26
CA ASP A 367 7.85 20.87 0.34
C ASP A 367 7.56 21.71 1.59
N ASP A 368 6.49 21.41 2.33
CA ASP A 368 6.20 22.09 3.60
C ASP A 368 7.10 21.54 4.74
N ALA A 369 6.97 22.09 5.95
CA ALA A 369 7.83 21.69 7.07
C ALA A 369 7.64 20.22 7.47
N PHE A 370 6.42 19.70 7.42
CA PHE A 370 6.12 18.31 7.71
C PHE A 370 6.58 17.40 6.57
N GLY A 371 6.24 17.76 5.33
CA GLY A 371 6.66 17.04 4.12
C GLY A 371 8.17 16.86 4.03
N LYS A 372 8.95 17.92 4.28
CA LYS A 372 10.42 17.85 4.31
C LYS A 372 10.93 16.88 5.37
N MET A 373 10.29 16.87 6.54
CA MET A 373 10.63 15.91 7.60
C MET A 373 10.27 14.48 7.19
N MET A 374 9.10 14.26 6.59
CA MET A 374 8.65 12.97 6.08
C MET A 374 9.64 12.43 5.03
N VAL A 375 9.99 13.23 4.03
CA VAL A 375 10.96 12.87 2.97
C VAL A 375 12.32 12.54 3.57
N SER A 376 12.83 13.37 4.49
CA SER A 376 14.10 13.14 5.18
C SER A 376 14.10 11.82 5.97
N ASN A 377 13.00 11.54 6.69
CA ASN A 377 12.81 10.32 7.46
C ASN A 377 12.76 9.05 6.59
N LEU A 378 12.12 9.11 5.43
CA LEU A 378 12.09 8.02 4.46
C LEU A 378 13.49 7.79 3.86
N ALA A 379 14.17 8.87 3.47
CA ALA A 379 15.53 8.80 2.91
C ALA A 379 16.54 8.22 3.90
N ALA A 380 16.41 8.50 5.20
CA ALA A 380 17.23 7.91 6.27
C ALA A 380 17.07 6.37 6.39
N ARG A 381 16.01 5.81 5.80
CA ARG A 381 15.74 4.38 5.70
C ARG A 381 15.96 3.83 4.28
N GLU A 382 16.62 4.60 3.42
CA GLU A 382 16.86 4.28 2.01
C GLU A 382 15.57 4.09 1.18
N ILE A 383 14.45 4.65 1.65
CA ILE A 383 13.18 4.68 0.94
C ILE A 383 13.11 5.99 0.16
N ARG A 384 12.89 5.89 -1.15
CA ARG A 384 12.63 7.04 -2.03
C ARG A 384 11.25 6.89 -2.66
N MET A 385 10.61 8.02 -2.92
CA MET A 385 9.32 8.07 -3.59
C MET A 385 9.39 9.03 -4.78
N PRO A 386 9.92 8.60 -5.94
CA PRO A 386 10.18 9.52 -7.06
C PRO A 386 8.94 10.25 -7.58
N THR A 387 7.76 9.63 -7.51
CA THR A 387 6.51 10.29 -7.95
C THR A 387 6.14 11.48 -7.08
N LEU A 388 6.54 11.50 -5.81
CA LEU A 388 6.26 12.59 -4.86
C LEU A 388 6.98 13.89 -5.27
N GLU A 389 8.10 13.79 -5.99
CA GLU A 389 8.82 14.97 -6.51
C GLU A 389 8.10 15.63 -7.69
N VAL A 390 7.18 14.90 -8.35
CA VAL A 390 6.44 15.33 -9.55
C VAL A 390 4.98 15.67 -9.25
N TYR A 391 4.30 14.82 -8.48
CA TYR A 391 2.89 14.97 -8.14
C TYR A 391 2.75 15.41 -6.69
N LYS A 392 3.00 16.70 -6.47
CA LYS A 392 3.17 17.27 -5.13
C LYS A 392 1.84 17.61 -4.48
N GLU A 393 0.88 18.07 -5.27
CA GLU A 393 -0.42 18.50 -4.79
C GLU A 393 -1.56 17.61 -5.33
N ALA A 394 -2.76 17.80 -4.78
CA ALA A 394 -3.95 17.06 -5.18
C ALA A 394 -4.25 17.22 -6.68
N GLU A 395 -4.12 18.44 -7.19
CA GLU A 395 -4.35 18.79 -8.59
C GLU A 395 -3.34 18.10 -9.52
N ASP A 396 -2.11 17.86 -9.06
CA ASP A 396 -1.11 17.11 -9.83
C ASP A 396 -1.49 15.65 -9.99
N GLN A 397 -2.03 15.04 -8.93
CA GLN A 397 -2.50 13.66 -8.95
C GLN A 397 -3.73 13.49 -9.84
N GLU A 398 -4.67 14.44 -9.79
CA GLU A 398 -5.82 14.39 -10.70
C GLU A 398 -5.41 14.60 -12.15
N ARG A 399 -4.47 15.54 -12.42
CA ARG A 399 -3.91 15.75 -13.75
C ARG A 399 -3.22 14.49 -14.27
N ARG A 400 -2.40 13.83 -13.43
CA ARG A 400 -1.76 12.55 -13.74
C ARG A 400 -2.75 11.50 -14.25
N LEU A 401 -3.91 11.37 -13.60
CA LEU A 401 -4.93 10.41 -14.04
C LEU A 401 -5.61 10.85 -15.33
N ARG A 402 -5.95 12.13 -15.49
CA ARG A 402 -6.53 12.64 -16.74
C ARG A 402 -5.59 12.41 -17.94
N GLU A 403 -4.31 12.71 -17.78
CA GLU A 403 -3.27 12.49 -18.79
C GLU A 403 -3.06 11.00 -19.09
N ALA A 404 -3.29 10.10 -18.12
CA ALA A 404 -3.20 8.66 -18.30
C ALA A 404 -4.41 8.04 -19.04
N GLY A 405 -5.44 8.83 -19.37
CA GLY A 405 -6.63 8.38 -20.09
C GLY A 405 -7.92 8.31 -19.25
N PHE A 406 -7.90 8.82 -18.02
CA PHE A 406 -9.09 8.98 -17.17
C PHE A 406 -9.68 10.39 -17.31
N SER A 407 -9.77 10.89 -18.54
CA SER A 407 -10.34 12.20 -18.87
C SER A 407 -11.74 12.03 -19.47
N GLY A 408 -12.68 12.89 -19.09
CA GLY A 408 -13.87 13.13 -19.90
C GLY A 408 -13.43 13.86 -21.18
N GLY A 409 -13.56 13.22 -22.34
CA GLY A 409 -13.10 13.74 -23.63
C GLY A 409 -14.24 13.81 -24.65
N GLU A 410 -14.17 14.80 -25.54
CA GLU A 410 -15.20 15.15 -26.53
C GLU A 410 -15.68 13.93 -27.34
N GLY A 411 -17.01 13.81 -27.46
CA GLY A 411 -17.69 12.64 -28.01
C GLY A 411 -18.22 11.70 -26.93
N ASN A 412 -19.18 12.16 -26.12
CA ASN A 412 -19.96 11.37 -25.15
C ASN A 412 -19.14 10.54 -24.11
N GLY A 413 -17.84 10.78 -23.92
CA GLY A 413 -17.02 10.02 -22.98
C GLY A 413 -17.32 10.39 -21.52
N ILE A 414 -17.85 9.44 -20.75
CA ILE A 414 -17.95 9.54 -19.28
C ILE A 414 -16.57 9.24 -18.70
N GLY A 415 -15.93 10.22 -18.06
CA GLY A 415 -14.62 10.03 -17.45
C GLY A 415 -14.21 11.23 -16.60
N GLY A 416 -13.26 11.01 -15.71
CA GLY A 416 -12.78 12.06 -14.82
C GLY A 416 -11.79 11.56 -13.78
N ALA A 417 -11.31 12.50 -12.98
CA ALA A 417 -10.46 12.24 -11.83
C ALA A 417 -10.87 13.17 -10.70
N ARG A 418 -10.82 12.65 -9.47
CA ARG A 418 -11.06 13.37 -8.22
C ARG A 418 -10.09 12.89 -7.16
N SER A 419 -9.93 13.68 -6.12
CA SER A 419 -9.05 13.37 -5.01
C SER A 419 -9.58 13.90 -3.68
N LYS A 420 -9.16 13.27 -2.59
CA LYS A 420 -9.32 13.77 -1.22
C LYS A 420 -8.14 13.38 -0.37
N THR A 421 -7.69 14.29 0.51
CA THR A 421 -6.73 13.95 1.56
C THR A 421 -7.36 13.01 2.59
N ILE A 422 -6.55 12.29 3.36
CA ILE A 422 -7.07 11.45 4.46
C ILE A 422 -7.76 12.30 5.52
N GLU A 423 -7.33 13.55 5.71
CA GLU A 423 -8.03 14.52 6.55
C GLU A 423 -9.46 14.78 6.05
N GLN A 424 -9.61 15.14 4.77
CA GLN A 424 -10.93 15.36 4.15
C GLN A 424 -11.81 14.12 4.19
N ILE A 425 -11.23 12.94 3.94
CA ILE A 425 -11.96 11.65 4.02
C ILE A 425 -12.46 11.38 5.42
N TRP A 426 -11.64 11.62 6.44
CA TRP A 426 -12.08 11.47 7.82
C TRP A 426 -13.20 12.44 8.15
N GLU A 427 -13.09 13.70 7.71
CA GLU A 427 -14.12 14.71 7.96
C GLU A 427 -15.45 14.38 7.26
N GLU A 428 -15.40 13.99 5.98
CA GLU A 428 -16.56 13.88 5.11
C GLU A 428 -17.13 12.46 4.97
N TRP A 429 -16.30 11.41 4.96
CA TRP A 429 -16.74 10.02 4.69
C TRP A 429 -16.90 9.16 5.93
N THR A 430 -16.35 9.60 7.07
CA THR A 430 -16.48 8.89 8.36
C THR A 430 -17.63 9.51 9.14
N SER A 431 -18.64 8.71 9.45
CA SER A 431 -19.80 9.18 10.21
C SER A 431 -19.42 9.58 11.63
N GLN A 432 -20.27 10.37 12.28
CA GLN A 432 -20.03 10.80 13.66
C GLN A 432 -19.98 9.61 14.62
N GLU A 433 -20.84 8.60 14.41
CA GLU A 433 -20.86 7.38 15.20
C GLU A 433 -19.55 6.59 15.07
N GLU A 434 -18.99 6.50 13.86
CA GLU A 434 -17.70 5.83 13.67
C GLU A 434 -16.54 6.62 14.27
N LYS A 435 -16.57 7.96 14.21
CA LYS A 435 -15.58 8.81 14.91
C LYS A 435 -15.63 8.57 16.42
N GLU A 436 -16.82 8.55 17.01
CA GLU A 436 -17.03 8.27 18.44
C GLU A 436 -16.58 6.86 18.81
N ARG A 437 -16.91 5.86 17.99
CA ARG A 437 -16.46 4.47 18.19
C ARG A 437 -14.93 4.39 18.22
N VAL A 438 -14.27 5.04 17.26
CA VAL A 438 -12.80 5.07 17.17
C VAL A 438 -12.16 5.85 18.32
N ASP A 439 -12.74 6.99 18.72
CA ASP A 439 -12.26 7.80 19.84
C ASP A 439 -12.34 7.02 21.17
N ALA A 440 -13.37 6.19 21.34
CA ALA A 440 -13.54 5.35 22.52
C ALA A 440 -12.49 4.23 22.68
N LEU A 441 -11.74 3.87 21.63
CA LEU A 441 -10.73 2.80 21.68
C LEU A 441 -9.45 3.22 22.42
N GLU A 442 -8.88 4.38 22.06
CA GLU A 442 -7.58 4.84 22.59
C GLU A 442 -7.53 6.33 22.91
N GLY A 443 -8.53 7.13 22.54
CA GLY A 443 -8.44 8.60 22.52
C GLY A 443 -7.43 9.13 21.51
N LEU A 444 -7.43 10.45 21.28
CA LEU A 444 -6.39 11.13 20.51
C LEU A 444 -6.19 12.55 21.06
N ASP A 445 -5.11 12.72 21.82
CA ASP A 445 -4.81 13.96 22.53
C ASP A 445 -4.31 15.06 21.57
N GLU A 446 -3.62 14.66 20.50
CA GLU A 446 -2.93 15.53 19.54
C GLU A 446 -3.65 15.53 18.18
N VAL A 447 -4.91 15.98 18.15
CA VAL A 447 -5.74 16.02 16.92
C VAL A 447 -5.07 16.82 15.80
N GLU A 448 -4.40 17.93 16.13
CA GLU A 448 -3.72 18.77 15.15
C GLU A 448 -2.52 18.06 14.50
N GLU A 449 -1.77 17.23 15.25
CA GLU A 449 -0.69 16.43 14.67
C GLU A 449 -1.24 15.35 13.74
N TRP A 450 -2.37 14.74 14.13
CA TRP A 450 -3.04 13.78 13.26
C TRP A 450 -3.57 14.43 11.98
N LYS A 451 -4.18 15.62 12.06
CA LYS A 451 -4.62 16.38 10.88
C LYS A 451 -3.46 16.72 9.98
N LEU A 452 -2.34 17.16 10.55
CA LEU A 452 -1.12 17.43 9.79
C LEU A 452 -0.65 16.17 9.05
N LEU A 453 -0.58 15.01 9.71
CA LEU A 453 -0.24 13.74 9.07
C LEU A 453 -1.26 13.35 7.99
N ALA A 454 -2.56 13.41 8.30
CA ALA A 454 -3.64 13.00 7.41
C ALA A 454 -3.76 13.90 6.17
N GLY A 455 -3.41 15.18 6.28
CA GLY A 455 -3.37 16.15 5.19
C GLY A 455 -2.22 15.92 4.18
N HIS A 456 -1.27 15.04 4.51
CA HIS A 456 -0.11 14.66 3.69
C HIS A 456 -0.24 13.31 2.98
N TYR A 457 -1.39 12.65 3.11
CA TYR A 457 -1.73 11.46 2.34
C TYR A 457 -3.01 11.70 1.58
N ILE A 458 -3.07 11.18 0.36
CA ILE A 458 -4.20 11.39 -0.53
C ILE A 458 -4.76 10.05 -1.00
N VAL A 459 -6.06 10.00 -1.22
CA VAL A 459 -6.69 9.04 -2.12
C VAL A 459 -7.13 9.80 -3.35
N VAL A 460 -6.58 9.42 -4.50
CA VAL A 460 -6.98 9.93 -5.81
C VAL A 460 -7.61 8.79 -6.59
N TRP A 461 -8.70 9.06 -7.30
CA TRP A 461 -9.33 8.08 -8.16
C TRP A 461 -9.70 8.68 -9.51
N GLY A 462 -9.65 7.84 -10.53
CA GLY A 462 -10.00 8.19 -11.90
C GLY A 462 -10.88 7.12 -12.52
N TRP A 463 -11.70 7.51 -13.48
CA TRP A 463 -12.61 6.61 -14.18
C TRP A 463 -12.74 6.96 -15.66
N ARG A 464 -13.07 5.94 -16.45
CA ARG A 464 -13.43 6.01 -17.87
C ARG A 464 -14.49 4.95 -18.14
N GLY A 465 -15.62 5.34 -18.72
CA GLY A 465 -16.75 4.46 -19.02
C GLY A 465 -17.92 4.58 -18.04
N VAL A 466 -18.96 3.80 -18.28
CA VAL A 466 -20.24 3.85 -17.56
C VAL A 466 -20.18 3.01 -16.28
N GLY A 467 -20.83 3.48 -15.21
CA GLY A 467 -21.06 2.75 -13.96
C GLY A 467 -19.78 2.46 -13.16
N VAL A 468 -18.81 3.38 -13.25
CA VAL A 468 -17.50 3.25 -12.61
C VAL A 468 -16.98 4.59 -12.05
N ASP A 469 -17.83 5.63 -12.02
CA ASP A 469 -17.55 6.85 -11.28
C ASP A 469 -17.66 6.54 -9.78
N LEU A 470 -16.51 6.47 -9.11
CA LEU A 470 -16.42 6.05 -7.71
C LEU A 470 -16.86 7.16 -6.73
N GLU A 471 -17.83 7.98 -7.12
CA GLU A 471 -18.34 9.06 -6.29
C GLU A 471 -19.15 8.48 -5.12
N ILE A 472 -18.71 8.83 -3.91
CA ILE A 472 -19.25 8.37 -2.62
C ILE A 472 -20.29 9.35 -2.09
#